data_AF-A0A4T0W2T6-F1
#
_entry.id   AF-A0A4T0W2T6-F1
#
_cell.length_a   1.000
_cell.length_b   1.000
_cell.length_c   1.000
_cell.angle_alpha   90.00
_cell.angle_beta   90.00
_cell.angle_gamma   90.00
#
_symmetry.space_group_name_H-M   'P 1'
#
loop_
_entity.id
_entity.type
_entity.pdbx_description
1 polymer ?
#
loop_
_entity_poly.entity_id
_entity_poly.type
_entity_poly.pdbx_seq_one_letter_code
_entity_poly.pdbx_strand_id
1 'polypeptide(L)'
;MQYSKCFALLSFVSGAVAQQCTLQFDGRIPVGTEVEAFDANNNIFNPKNVVGAGLTFSQVLQLPNENSSPFDGNDNVPLAVAISDQSIFNNQTSFRRAELIPASNSGTDASTTGIKTLHFSIQKDAQRPLNLSHEYQMAFLESNDFSTNQVVLKAGTILGGDPNADPDTLTLFGNVNTKPAPPVLFSTSFTEGVVHNFAVTLNFDANTAQVFYSTDNNDLEAQGDVQVNNVTGQGQYHFGLLKKPVGGQGDITKNGFQPAGIDEAVIYSGVFQEDSANGCISLAP
;
A
#
# COMPACT_ATOMS: atom_id res chain seq x y z
N MET A 1 -30.03 54.23 29.38
CA MET A 1 -29.35 53.94 28.10
C MET A 1 -28.16 53.05 28.42
N GLN A 2 -28.26 51.74 28.19
CA GLN A 2 -27.16 50.81 28.43
C GLN A 2 -27.11 49.86 27.23
N TYR A 3 -26.18 50.15 26.33
CA TYR A 3 -25.95 49.36 25.12
C TYR A 3 -25.12 48.14 25.50
N SER A 4 -25.74 46.96 25.48
CA SER A 4 -25.05 45.68 25.60
C SER A 4 -24.40 45.36 24.25
N LYS A 5 -23.06 45.40 24.20
CA LYS A 5 -22.31 44.98 23.01
C LYS A 5 -22.21 43.46 23.02
N CYS A 6 -22.98 42.82 22.15
CA CYS A 6 -22.86 41.40 21.86
C CYS A 6 -21.59 41.20 21.00
N PHE A 7 -20.56 40.57 21.56
CA PHE A 7 -19.40 40.12 20.79
C PHE A 7 -19.75 38.78 20.15
N ALA A 8 -19.95 38.79 18.83
CA ALA A 8 -19.99 37.56 18.05
C ALA A 8 -18.55 37.09 17.84
N LEU A 9 -18.15 35.98 18.49
CA LEU A 9 -16.96 35.24 18.11
C LEU A 9 -17.27 34.54 16.77
N LEU A 10 -16.65 34.98 15.68
CA LEU A 10 -16.51 34.13 14.51
C LEU A 10 -15.46 33.06 14.82
N SER A 11 -15.89 31.81 15.00
CA SER A 11 -14.98 30.67 14.94
C SER A 11 -14.59 30.45 13.47
N PHE A 12 -13.36 30.79 13.12
CA PHE A 12 -12.76 30.28 11.90
C PHE A 12 -12.47 28.79 12.14
N VAL A 13 -13.31 27.93 11.56
CA VAL A 13 -12.95 26.52 11.37
C VAL A 13 -11.90 26.53 10.26
N SER A 14 -10.62 26.60 10.63
CA SER A 14 -9.55 26.26 9.70
C SER A 14 -9.74 24.79 9.39
N GLY A 15 -10.23 24.46 8.18
CA GLY A 15 -10.14 23.11 7.67
C GLY A 15 -8.65 22.77 7.61
N ALA A 16 -8.18 21.88 8.48
CA ALA A 16 -6.89 21.27 8.28
C ALA A 16 -6.96 20.54 6.93
N VAL A 17 -6.01 20.81 6.05
CA VAL A 17 -5.85 20.00 4.85
C VAL A 17 -5.04 18.79 5.28
N ALA A 18 -5.60 17.60 5.10
CA ALA A 18 -4.99 16.33 5.47
C ALA A 18 -3.58 16.16 4.91
N GLN A 19 -3.37 16.60 3.68
CA GLN A 19 -2.09 16.53 2.98
C GLN A 19 -1.56 17.96 2.76
N GLN A 20 -0.38 18.25 3.33
CA GLN A 20 0.21 19.59 3.37
C GLN A 20 1.54 19.69 2.61
N CYS A 21 2.18 18.56 2.29
CA CYS A 21 3.49 18.53 1.65
C CYS A 21 3.40 18.42 0.13
N THR A 22 4.44 18.82 -0.58
CA THR A 22 4.51 18.62 -2.04
C THR A 22 4.40 17.14 -2.38
N LEU A 23 3.48 16.79 -3.28
CA LEU A 23 3.33 15.41 -3.74
C LEU A 23 4.37 15.05 -4.79
N GLN A 24 4.94 13.87 -4.63
CA GLN A 24 5.74 13.18 -5.64
C GLN A 24 4.85 12.38 -6.61
N PHE A 25 3.80 11.74 -6.08
CA PHE A 25 2.68 11.22 -6.87
C PHE A 25 1.41 11.22 -6.01
N ASP A 26 0.26 11.22 -6.67
CA ASP A 26 -1.05 11.07 -6.04
C ASP A 26 -1.77 9.88 -6.66
N GLY A 27 -1.97 8.84 -5.85
CA GLY A 27 -2.67 7.61 -6.22
C GLY A 27 -4.07 7.51 -5.61
N ARG A 28 -4.57 8.56 -4.95
CA ARG A 28 -5.93 8.61 -4.42
C ARG A 28 -6.91 8.66 -5.59
N ILE A 29 -8.05 7.99 -5.44
CA ILE A 29 -9.02 7.83 -6.52
C ILE A 29 -10.10 8.90 -6.39
N PRO A 30 -10.22 9.84 -7.34
CA PRO A 30 -11.23 10.89 -7.25
C PRO A 30 -12.66 10.32 -7.25
N VAL A 31 -13.55 10.94 -6.48
CA VAL A 31 -15.00 10.66 -6.53
C VAL A 31 -15.51 10.77 -7.97
N GLY A 32 -16.31 9.80 -8.40
CA GLY A 32 -16.87 9.73 -9.76
C GLY A 32 -15.93 9.11 -10.80
N THR A 33 -14.77 8.60 -10.37
CA THR A 33 -13.97 7.69 -11.20
C THR A 33 -14.76 6.40 -11.45
N GLU A 34 -14.75 5.90 -12.68
CA GLU A 34 -15.29 4.59 -13.04
C GLU A 34 -14.16 3.56 -13.17
N VAL A 35 -14.39 2.28 -12.85
CA VAL A 35 -13.34 1.25 -12.87
C VAL A 35 -12.75 1.03 -14.27
N GLU A 36 -13.52 1.28 -15.34
CA GLU A 36 -13.07 1.21 -16.73
C GLU A 36 -11.99 2.25 -17.06
N ALA A 37 -11.87 3.34 -16.27
CA ALA A 37 -10.81 4.32 -16.45
C ALA A 37 -9.41 3.72 -16.24
N PHE A 38 -9.31 2.61 -15.49
CA PHE A 38 -8.05 1.92 -15.21
C PHE A 38 -7.55 1.06 -16.38
N ASP A 39 -8.38 0.84 -17.41
CA ASP A 39 -7.99 0.09 -18.61
C ASP A 39 -7.32 0.97 -19.67
N ALA A 40 -7.28 2.28 -19.43
CA ALA A 40 -6.64 3.28 -20.29
C ALA A 40 -5.78 4.23 -19.46
N ASN A 41 -5.03 5.11 -20.12
CA ASN A 41 -4.22 6.10 -19.41
C ASN A 41 -5.14 7.06 -18.63
N ASN A 42 -5.03 7.03 -17.30
CA ASN A 42 -5.81 7.87 -16.37
C ASN A 42 -4.93 8.81 -15.54
N ASN A 43 -3.60 8.79 -15.73
CA ASN A 43 -2.59 9.55 -14.97
C ASN A 43 -2.51 9.23 -13.46
N ILE A 44 -3.27 8.27 -12.95
CA ILE A 44 -3.21 7.80 -11.56
C ILE A 44 -2.34 6.55 -11.50
N PHE A 45 -2.74 5.49 -12.22
CA PHE A 45 -2.03 4.21 -12.29
C PHE A 45 -1.77 3.76 -13.73
N ASN A 46 -0.71 2.98 -13.91
CA ASN A 46 -0.36 2.40 -15.20
C ASN A 46 -1.40 1.32 -15.61
N PRO A 47 -2.03 1.40 -16.80
CA PRO A 47 -3.10 0.50 -17.20
C PRO A 47 -2.65 -0.86 -17.74
N LYS A 48 -1.34 -1.16 -17.74
CA LYS A 48 -0.78 -2.32 -18.46
C LYS A 48 0.05 -3.26 -17.61
N ASN A 49 0.42 -2.88 -16.39
CA ASN A 49 1.36 -3.65 -15.58
C ASN A 49 0.66 -4.45 -14.49
N VAL A 50 1.20 -5.65 -14.28
CA VAL A 50 0.85 -6.62 -13.25
C VAL A 50 -0.64 -6.93 -13.08
N VAL A 51 -1.28 -7.30 -14.19
CA VAL A 51 -2.59 -7.94 -14.20
C VAL A 51 -2.50 -9.29 -14.92
N GLY A 52 -3.35 -10.25 -14.54
CA GLY A 52 -3.35 -11.59 -15.13
C GLY A 52 -3.47 -11.57 -16.66
N ALA A 53 -2.86 -12.55 -17.34
CA ALA A 53 -2.90 -12.62 -18.79
C ALA A 53 -4.35 -12.70 -19.31
N GLY A 54 -4.75 -11.74 -20.15
CA GLY A 54 -6.10 -11.66 -20.70
C GLY A 54 -7.13 -10.97 -19.80
N LEU A 55 -6.73 -10.50 -18.62
CA LEU A 55 -7.53 -9.66 -17.75
C LEU A 55 -7.26 -8.17 -18.00
N THR A 56 -8.26 -7.33 -17.71
CA THR A 56 -8.13 -5.87 -17.60
C THR A 56 -8.21 -5.45 -16.13
N PHE A 57 -7.85 -4.20 -15.82
CA PHE A 57 -7.93 -3.71 -14.44
C PHE A 57 -9.39 -3.59 -13.98
N SER A 58 -10.29 -3.12 -14.83
CA SER A 58 -11.73 -3.06 -14.50
C SER A 58 -12.35 -4.39 -14.09
N GLN A 59 -11.75 -5.53 -14.49
CA GLN A 59 -12.20 -6.87 -14.09
C GLN A 59 -11.71 -7.30 -12.70
N VAL A 60 -10.67 -6.65 -12.17
CA VAL A 60 -10.04 -6.99 -10.88
C VAL A 60 -10.13 -5.85 -9.86
N LEU A 61 -10.71 -4.72 -10.24
CA LEU A 61 -10.91 -3.56 -9.39
C LEU A 61 -12.38 -3.36 -9.06
N GLN A 62 -12.66 -2.85 -7.86
CA GLN A 62 -13.98 -2.36 -7.49
C GLN A 62 -13.82 -1.08 -6.68
N LEU A 63 -14.83 -0.20 -6.74
CA LEU A 63 -14.93 1.00 -5.91
C LEU A 63 -15.95 0.72 -4.80
N PRO A 64 -15.53 0.12 -3.67
CA PRO A 64 -16.46 -0.25 -2.61
C PRO A 64 -16.99 0.97 -1.87
N ASN A 65 -18.16 0.84 -1.25
CA ASN A 65 -18.70 1.84 -0.33
C ASN A 65 -18.30 1.47 1.10
N GLU A 66 -17.00 1.59 1.39
CA GLU A 66 -16.39 1.23 2.67
C GLU A 66 -15.71 2.47 3.28
N ASN A 67 -15.36 2.39 4.57
CA ASN A 67 -14.53 3.42 5.19
C ASN A 67 -13.19 3.53 4.47
N SER A 68 -12.63 4.74 4.44
CA SER A 68 -11.36 5.03 3.78
C SER A 68 -10.41 5.78 4.70
N SER A 69 -9.16 5.90 4.26
CA SER A 69 -8.16 6.75 4.88
C SER A 69 -8.70 8.15 5.13
N PRO A 70 -8.41 8.76 6.28
CA PRO A 70 -8.82 10.13 6.52
C PRO A 70 -8.10 11.13 5.58
N PHE A 71 -6.99 10.71 4.94
CA PHE A 71 -6.31 11.48 3.88
C PHE A 71 -7.03 11.52 2.53
N ASP A 72 -8.08 10.71 2.34
CA ASP A 72 -8.93 10.78 1.15
C ASP A 72 -9.89 11.97 1.19
N GLY A 73 -10.24 12.44 2.39
CA GLY A 73 -11.21 13.51 2.60
C GLY A 73 -12.57 13.17 1.97
N ASN A 74 -13.22 14.17 1.38
CA ASN A 74 -14.48 13.97 0.65
C ASN A 74 -14.28 13.88 -0.88
N ASP A 75 -13.04 14.01 -1.34
CA ASP A 75 -12.72 14.14 -2.77
C ASP A 75 -12.28 12.81 -3.38
N ASN A 76 -11.95 11.82 -2.54
CA ASN A 76 -11.46 10.52 -2.98
C ASN A 76 -12.25 9.35 -2.37
N VAL A 77 -12.18 8.20 -3.03
CA VAL A 77 -12.86 6.96 -2.66
C VAL A 77 -11.88 5.79 -2.54
N PRO A 78 -12.18 4.78 -1.73
CA PRO A 78 -11.35 3.58 -1.65
C PRO A 78 -11.46 2.73 -2.91
N LEU A 79 -10.45 1.88 -3.14
CA LEU A 79 -10.34 0.97 -4.27
C LEU A 79 -10.00 -0.44 -3.79
N ALA A 80 -10.86 -1.40 -4.07
CA ALA A 80 -10.58 -2.81 -3.84
C ALA A 80 -9.78 -3.41 -5.00
N VAL A 81 -8.71 -4.13 -4.69
CA VAL A 81 -7.91 -4.90 -5.67
C VAL A 81 -8.10 -6.38 -5.38
N ALA A 82 -8.63 -7.10 -6.36
CA ALA A 82 -8.99 -8.51 -6.25
C ALA A 82 -8.08 -9.42 -7.07
N ILE A 83 -7.95 -10.67 -6.63
CA ILE A 83 -7.34 -11.75 -7.37
C ILE A 83 -8.31 -12.93 -7.50
N SER A 84 -8.28 -13.58 -8.65
CA SER A 84 -9.03 -14.79 -8.96
C SER A 84 -8.09 -15.88 -9.48
N ASP A 85 -8.63 -17.05 -9.84
CA ASP A 85 -7.88 -18.10 -10.53
C ASP A 85 -7.16 -17.61 -11.80
N GLN A 86 -7.69 -16.57 -12.46
CA GLN A 86 -7.15 -16.02 -13.71
C GLN A 86 -6.03 -14.99 -13.51
N SER A 87 -5.75 -14.58 -12.27
CA SER A 87 -4.75 -13.55 -11.96
C SER A 87 -3.30 -14.06 -12.09
N ILE A 88 -2.96 -14.70 -13.21
CA ILE A 88 -1.63 -15.26 -13.50
C ILE A 88 -0.85 -14.26 -14.37
N PHE A 89 0.10 -13.55 -13.76
CA PHE A 89 0.97 -12.60 -14.44
C PHE A 89 2.29 -13.25 -14.87
N ASN A 90 2.83 -12.85 -16.03
CA ASN A 90 4.16 -13.25 -16.52
C ASN A 90 4.45 -14.77 -16.44
N ASN A 91 3.44 -15.58 -16.78
CA ASN A 91 3.47 -17.04 -16.73
C ASN A 91 3.76 -17.62 -15.31
N GLN A 92 3.70 -16.83 -14.22
CA GLN A 92 3.93 -17.29 -12.84
C GLN A 92 2.71 -18.10 -12.34
N THR A 93 2.53 -19.31 -12.87
CA THR A 93 1.32 -20.13 -12.71
C THR A 93 0.95 -20.48 -11.27
N SER A 94 1.92 -20.48 -10.35
CA SER A 94 1.68 -20.73 -8.92
C SER A 94 1.48 -19.45 -8.10
N PHE A 95 1.60 -18.27 -8.70
CA PHE A 95 1.29 -16.99 -8.05
C PHE A 95 -0.08 -16.49 -8.51
N ARG A 96 -0.68 -15.59 -7.72
CA ARG A 96 -1.82 -14.77 -8.14
C ARG A 96 -1.48 -13.31 -7.92
N ARG A 97 -1.63 -12.49 -8.96
CA ARG A 97 -1.14 -11.11 -9.01
C ARG A 97 -2.14 -10.17 -9.67
N ALA A 98 -2.43 -9.09 -8.96
CA ALA A 98 -3.07 -7.88 -9.47
C ALA A 98 -2.48 -6.71 -8.68
N GLU A 99 -1.68 -5.86 -9.31
CA GLU A 99 -0.93 -4.79 -8.62
C GLU A 99 -0.93 -3.51 -9.45
N LEU A 100 -1.27 -2.41 -8.81
CA LEU A 100 -1.26 -1.07 -9.37
C LEU A 100 0.11 -0.42 -9.15
N ILE A 101 0.64 0.21 -10.19
CA ILE A 101 1.89 1.00 -10.14
C ILE A 101 1.54 2.45 -10.51
N PRO A 102 1.91 3.46 -9.68
CA PRO A 102 1.62 4.86 -9.99
C PRO A 102 2.07 5.23 -11.41
N ALA A 103 1.24 5.96 -12.15
CA ALA A 103 1.49 6.23 -13.58
C ALA A 103 2.81 6.98 -13.83
N SER A 104 3.25 7.81 -12.87
CA SER A 104 4.51 8.55 -12.93
C SER A 104 5.73 7.73 -12.51
N ASN A 105 5.55 6.55 -11.90
CA ASN A 105 6.64 5.76 -11.35
C ASN A 105 7.26 4.86 -12.42
N SER A 106 8.43 5.24 -12.91
CA SER A 106 9.17 4.57 -13.98
C SER A 106 10.20 3.56 -13.47
N GLY A 107 10.43 3.51 -12.15
CA GLY A 107 11.51 2.73 -11.56
C GLY A 107 12.82 3.49 -11.37
N THR A 108 12.97 4.65 -12.02
CA THR A 108 14.17 5.51 -11.94
C THR A 108 13.81 6.99 -11.86
N ASP A 109 12.55 7.29 -11.59
CA ASP A 109 12.05 8.63 -11.42
C ASP A 109 12.34 9.18 -10.01
N ALA A 110 11.88 10.40 -9.74
CA ALA A 110 12.17 11.08 -8.49
C ALA A 110 11.56 10.40 -7.25
N SER A 111 10.56 9.52 -7.40
CA SER A 111 9.91 8.77 -6.29
C SER A 111 10.83 7.83 -5.50
N THR A 112 12.04 7.60 -5.99
CA THR A 112 13.05 6.78 -5.33
C THR A 112 14.39 7.49 -5.14
N THR A 113 14.37 8.81 -4.93
CA THR A 113 15.55 9.63 -4.65
C THR A 113 15.30 10.59 -3.49
N GLY A 114 16.36 11.05 -2.81
CA GLY A 114 16.25 11.96 -1.67
C GLY A 114 15.49 11.34 -0.49
N ILE A 115 14.56 12.10 0.09
CA ILE A 115 13.72 11.64 1.21
C ILE A 115 12.27 11.70 0.78
N LYS A 116 11.57 10.57 0.80
CA LYS A 116 10.16 10.46 0.42
C LYS A 116 9.35 9.83 1.54
N THR A 117 8.12 10.26 1.73
CA THR A 117 7.18 9.58 2.63
C THR A 117 6.05 8.99 1.84
N LEU A 118 5.99 7.67 1.78
CA LEU A 118 4.90 6.93 1.15
C LEU A 118 3.75 6.79 2.14
N HIS A 119 2.57 7.24 1.76
CA HIS A 119 1.31 7.06 2.48
C HIS A 119 0.44 6.03 1.76
N PHE A 120 -0.17 5.15 2.54
CA PHE A 120 -1.22 4.26 2.06
C PHE A 120 -2.02 3.75 3.25
N SER A 121 -3.28 3.42 3.02
CA SER A 121 -4.13 2.74 3.99
C SER A 121 -4.65 1.45 3.38
N ILE A 122 -4.81 0.43 4.23
CA ILE A 122 -5.26 -0.90 3.81
C ILE A 122 -6.32 -1.46 4.77
N GLN A 123 -7.32 -2.13 4.21
CA GLN A 123 -8.38 -2.82 4.95
C GLN A 123 -8.66 -4.19 4.32
N LYS A 124 -9.07 -5.15 5.13
CA LYS A 124 -9.63 -6.43 4.64
C LYS A 124 -10.94 -6.20 3.88
N ASP A 125 -11.14 -6.92 2.78
CA ASP A 125 -12.46 -7.04 2.16
C ASP A 125 -13.21 -8.21 2.82
N ALA A 126 -14.24 -7.92 3.62
CA ALA A 126 -15.03 -8.94 4.31
C ALA A 126 -15.85 -9.82 3.35
N GLN A 127 -16.15 -9.34 2.14
CA GLN A 127 -16.87 -10.10 1.12
C GLN A 127 -15.94 -11.04 0.34
N ARG A 128 -14.64 -10.74 0.31
CA ARG A 128 -13.60 -11.48 -0.42
C ARG A 128 -12.37 -11.73 0.47
N PRO A 129 -12.54 -12.54 1.54
CA PRO A 129 -11.50 -12.69 2.55
C PRO A 129 -10.25 -13.40 2.01
N LEU A 130 -9.08 -12.97 2.49
CA LEU A 130 -7.81 -13.61 2.16
C LEU A 130 -7.72 -15.01 2.78
N ASN A 131 -7.14 -15.96 2.05
CA ASN A 131 -6.73 -17.24 2.63
C ASN A 131 -5.35 -17.11 3.29
N LEU A 132 -5.33 -16.82 4.59
CA LEU A 132 -4.12 -16.54 5.38
C LEU A 132 -3.15 -17.72 5.55
N SER A 133 -3.50 -18.93 5.08
CA SER A 133 -2.50 -20.02 4.98
C SER A 133 -1.43 -19.76 3.91
N HIS A 134 -1.62 -18.75 3.06
CA HIS A 134 -0.68 -18.29 2.03
C HIS A 134 -0.03 -16.97 2.44
N GLU A 135 1.19 -16.69 1.96
CA GLU A 135 1.81 -15.37 2.06
C GLU A 135 1.21 -14.42 1.01
N TYR A 136 0.85 -13.21 1.45
CA TYR A 136 0.52 -12.07 0.59
C TYR A 136 1.59 -10.99 0.69
N GLN A 137 1.88 -10.32 -0.42
CA GLN A 137 2.62 -9.07 -0.46
C GLN A 137 1.70 -7.99 -1.02
N MET A 138 1.54 -6.88 -0.27
CA MET A 138 0.39 -5.99 -0.45
C MET A 138 0.75 -4.55 -0.79
N ALA A 139 1.85 -4.04 -0.23
CA ALA A 139 2.40 -2.74 -0.57
C ALA A 139 3.91 -2.89 -0.55
N PHE A 140 4.58 -2.69 -1.70
CA PHE A 140 6.03 -2.92 -1.76
C PHE A 140 6.74 -2.03 -2.76
N LEU A 141 8.02 -1.77 -2.46
CA LEU A 141 8.97 -1.13 -3.36
C LEU A 141 9.90 -2.21 -3.92
N GLU A 142 9.63 -2.68 -5.13
CA GLU A 142 10.48 -3.62 -5.88
C GLU A 142 11.68 -2.85 -6.45
N SER A 143 12.90 -3.38 -6.32
CA SER A 143 14.10 -2.76 -6.89
C SER A 143 14.01 -2.67 -8.41
N ASN A 144 14.69 -1.70 -9.03
CA ASN A 144 14.62 -1.48 -10.48
C ASN A 144 15.19 -2.64 -11.32
N ASP A 145 15.96 -3.54 -10.70
CA ASP A 145 16.44 -4.78 -11.30
C ASP A 145 15.52 -5.99 -11.06
N PHE A 146 14.39 -5.79 -10.40
CA PHE A 146 13.36 -6.79 -10.06
C PHE A 146 13.89 -7.95 -9.21
N SER A 147 14.94 -7.71 -8.41
CA SER A 147 15.61 -8.74 -7.61
C SER A 147 15.17 -8.79 -6.15
N THR A 148 14.56 -7.72 -5.61
CA THR A 148 14.15 -7.67 -4.21
C THR A 148 13.08 -6.63 -3.92
N ASN A 149 12.38 -6.82 -2.81
CA ASN A 149 11.57 -5.75 -2.23
C ASN A 149 12.38 -5.05 -1.15
N GLN A 150 12.53 -3.74 -1.29
CA GLN A 150 13.29 -2.89 -0.38
C GLN A 150 12.47 -2.47 0.84
N VAL A 151 11.15 -2.47 0.67
CA VAL A 151 10.11 -2.42 1.70
C VAL A 151 8.96 -3.28 1.20
N VAL A 152 8.34 -4.08 2.07
CA VAL A 152 7.16 -4.88 1.72
C VAL A 152 6.25 -5.12 2.92
N LEU A 153 4.98 -4.76 2.79
CA LEU A 153 3.93 -5.16 3.71
C LEU A 153 3.43 -6.56 3.33
N LYS A 154 3.41 -7.46 4.32
CA LYS A 154 2.97 -8.85 4.18
C LYS A 154 1.89 -9.21 5.18
N ALA A 155 1.11 -10.22 4.83
CA ALA A 155 0.21 -10.93 5.73
C ALA A 155 0.14 -12.42 5.36
N GLY A 156 -0.48 -13.23 6.21
CA GLY A 156 -0.60 -14.67 6.07
C GLY A 156 0.66 -15.44 6.48
N THR A 157 0.68 -16.75 6.22
CA THR A 157 1.81 -17.62 6.55
C THR A 157 3.02 -17.32 5.66
N ILE A 158 3.96 -16.51 6.17
CA ILE A 158 5.15 -16.06 5.43
C ILE A 158 6.08 -17.23 5.11
N LEU A 159 6.40 -17.42 3.82
CA LEU A 159 7.25 -18.51 3.37
C LEU A 159 8.68 -18.32 3.87
N GLY A 160 9.18 -19.29 4.65
CA GLY A 160 10.49 -19.20 5.30
C GLY A 160 10.56 -18.22 6.48
N GLY A 161 9.41 -17.71 6.94
CA GLY A 161 9.29 -16.91 8.16
C GLY A 161 9.25 -17.76 9.44
N ASP A 162 8.95 -17.12 10.56
CA ASP A 162 8.73 -17.80 11.83
C ASP A 162 7.46 -18.69 11.74
N PRO A 163 7.57 -20.02 11.93
CA PRO A 163 6.42 -20.92 11.84
C PRO A 163 5.37 -20.71 12.95
N ASN A 164 5.69 -19.95 14.00
CA ASN A 164 4.76 -19.64 15.09
C ASN A 164 4.15 -18.23 14.98
N ALA A 165 4.52 -17.46 13.95
CA ALA A 165 3.92 -16.14 13.73
C ALA A 165 2.42 -16.29 13.45
N ASP A 166 1.62 -15.38 14.00
CA ASP A 166 0.19 -15.30 13.70
C ASP A 166 0.01 -14.85 12.24
N PRO A 167 -0.57 -15.67 11.35
CA PRO A 167 -0.75 -15.30 9.95
C PRO A 167 -1.72 -14.12 9.79
N ASP A 168 -2.54 -13.78 10.80
CA ASP A 168 -3.42 -12.61 10.78
C ASP A 168 -2.73 -11.32 11.26
N THR A 169 -1.50 -11.11 10.81
CA THR A 169 -0.64 -9.98 11.17
C THR A 169 -0.19 -9.24 9.91
N LEU A 170 -0.41 -7.92 9.87
CA LEU A 170 0.31 -7.04 8.96
C LEU A 170 1.74 -6.90 9.45
N THR A 171 2.70 -7.33 8.64
CA THR A 171 4.14 -7.15 8.95
C THR A 171 4.81 -6.38 7.83
N LEU A 172 5.33 -5.19 8.15
CA LEU A 172 6.13 -4.38 7.26
C LEU A 172 7.60 -4.77 7.41
N PHE A 173 8.16 -5.37 6.35
CA PHE A 173 9.57 -5.68 6.27
C PHE A 173 10.31 -4.56 5.54
N GLY A 174 11.57 -4.35 5.92
CA GLY A 174 12.53 -3.63 5.11
C GLY A 174 13.08 -4.52 3.99
N ASN A 175 14.32 -4.28 3.59
CA ASN A 175 14.92 -4.94 2.44
C ASN A 175 15.00 -6.46 2.63
N VAL A 176 14.31 -7.21 1.77
CA VAL A 176 14.18 -8.66 1.86
C VAL A 176 15.52 -9.38 1.61
N ASN A 177 16.47 -8.74 0.93
CA ASN A 177 17.79 -9.31 0.70
C ASN A 177 18.76 -9.12 1.88
N THR A 178 18.37 -8.37 2.93
CA THR A 178 19.17 -8.23 4.15
C THR A 178 19.43 -9.59 4.81
N LYS A 179 20.66 -9.79 5.27
CA LYS A 179 21.13 -11.01 5.94
C LYS A 179 21.42 -10.72 7.43
N PRO A 180 21.19 -11.69 8.34
CA PRO A 180 20.76 -13.07 8.08
C PRO A 180 19.26 -13.21 7.73
N ALA A 181 18.45 -12.20 8.03
CA ALA A 181 17.03 -12.16 7.69
C ALA A 181 16.60 -10.70 7.39
N PRO A 182 15.48 -10.50 6.68
CA PRO A 182 14.90 -9.18 6.48
C PRO A 182 14.54 -8.50 7.82
N PRO A 183 14.82 -7.20 8.01
CA PRO A 183 14.39 -6.49 9.20
C PRO A 183 12.86 -6.35 9.21
N VAL A 184 12.24 -6.58 10.35
CA VAL A 184 10.84 -6.20 10.61
C VAL A 184 10.85 -4.74 11.06
N LEU A 185 10.26 -3.86 10.25
CA LEU A 185 10.17 -2.43 10.56
C LEU A 185 8.99 -2.14 11.49
N PHE A 186 7.88 -2.85 11.30
CA PHE A 186 6.65 -2.71 12.09
C PHE A 186 5.75 -3.94 11.94
N SER A 187 4.93 -4.25 12.94
CA SER A 187 3.86 -5.23 12.83
C SER A 187 2.65 -4.90 13.70
N THR A 188 1.47 -5.34 13.26
CA THR A 188 0.19 -5.17 13.96
C THR A 188 -0.81 -6.24 13.49
N SER A 189 -1.81 -6.57 14.30
CA SER A 189 -2.88 -7.48 13.88
C SER A 189 -3.67 -6.90 12.71
N PHE A 190 -3.98 -7.71 11.69
CA PHE A 190 -4.77 -7.26 10.53
C PHE A 190 -6.26 -7.35 10.87
N THR A 191 -6.79 -6.35 11.57
CA THR A 191 -8.13 -6.45 12.16
C THR A 191 -9.21 -6.20 11.10
N GLU A 192 -10.22 -7.07 11.03
CA GLU A 192 -11.35 -6.89 10.11
C GLU A 192 -12.16 -5.63 10.48
N GLY A 193 -12.60 -4.88 9.47
CA GLY A 193 -13.37 -3.65 9.65
C GLY A 193 -12.54 -2.44 10.09
N VAL A 194 -11.22 -2.58 10.22
CA VAL A 194 -10.29 -1.51 10.60
C VAL A 194 -9.53 -1.00 9.37
N VAL A 195 -9.49 0.31 9.20
CA VAL A 195 -8.60 0.95 8.23
C VAL A 195 -7.22 1.09 8.86
N HIS A 196 -6.20 0.44 8.29
CA HIS A 196 -4.82 0.52 8.78
C HIS A 196 -4.07 1.58 7.99
N ASN A 197 -3.75 2.73 8.61
CA ASN A 197 -3.05 3.82 7.95
C ASN A 197 -1.55 3.67 8.15
N PHE A 198 -0.77 3.81 7.08
CA PHE A 198 0.69 3.78 7.10
C PHE A 198 1.25 5.04 6.48
N ALA A 199 2.31 5.57 7.08
CA ALA A 199 3.30 6.37 6.38
C ALA A 199 4.69 5.78 6.58
N VAL A 200 5.48 5.68 5.51
CA VAL A 200 6.83 5.14 5.55
C VAL A 200 7.78 6.16 4.92
N THR A 201 8.54 6.84 5.75
CA THR A 201 9.60 7.75 5.30
C THR A 201 10.81 6.92 4.90
N LEU A 202 11.18 6.99 3.62
CA LEU A 202 12.36 6.35 3.04
C LEU A 202 13.39 7.42 2.72
N ASN A 203 14.57 7.29 3.31
CA ASN A 203 15.70 8.12 3.02
C ASN A 203 16.66 7.37 2.09
N PHE A 204 16.59 7.69 0.80
CA PHE A 204 17.42 7.10 -0.24
C PHE A 204 18.89 7.55 -0.16
N ASP A 205 19.14 8.71 0.45
CA ASP A 205 20.50 9.23 0.65
C ASP A 205 21.21 8.54 1.82
N ALA A 206 20.46 8.22 2.89
CA ALA A 206 20.99 7.67 4.13
C ALA A 206 20.74 6.17 4.32
N ASN A 207 19.93 5.54 3.45
CA ASN A 207 19.50 4.14 3.56
C ASN A 207 18.81 3.85 4.90
N THR A 208 17.75 4.61 5.18
CA THR A 208 16.93 4.42 6.37
C THR A 208 15.45 4.43 6.06
N ALA A 209 14.67 3.84 6.98
CA ALA A 209 13.22 3.89 6.97
C ALA A 209 12.70 4.33 8.35
N GLN A 210 11.62 5.10 8.39
CA GLN A 210 10.83 5.38 9.59
C GLN A 210 9.36 5.10 9.31
N VAL A 211 8.71 4.42 10.24
CA VAL A 211 7.30 4.02 10.10
C VAL A 211 6.44 4.89 11.01
N PHE A 212 5.33 5.35 10.46
CA PHE A 212 4.23 5.94 11.18
C PHE A 212 2.97 5.13 10.90
N TYR A 213 2.12 5.01 11.89
CA TYR A 213 0.95 4.16 11.81
C TYR A 213 -0.18 4.69 12.69
N SER A 214 -1.41 4.45 12.25
CA SER A 214 -2.61 4.62 13.04
C SER A 214 -3.72 3.70 12.51
N THR A 215 -4.87 3.73 13.17
CA THR A 215 -6.08 3.08 12.65
C THR A 215 -7.20 4.09 12.48
N ASP A 216 -8.08 3.81 11.52
CA ASP A 216 -9.31 4.54 11.26
C ASP A 216 -9.03 6.04 11.08
N ASN A 217 -9.71 6.91 11.82
CA ASN A 217 -9.58 8.36 11.70
C ASN A 217 -8.54 8.97 12.64
N ASN A 218 -7.63 8.17 13.21
CA ASN A 218 -6.62 8.67 14.14
C ASN A 218 -5.39 9.22 13.37
N ASP A 219 -4.75 10.22 13.96
CA ASP A 219 -3.48 10.76 13.48
C ASP A 219 -2.38 9.69 13.46
N LEU A 220 -1.51 9.76 12.46
CA LEU A 220 -0.34 8.89 12.33
C LEU A 220 0.69 9.19 13.42
N GLU A 221 1.09 8.16 14.16
CA GLU A 221 2.14 8.25 15.18
C GLU A 221 3.38 7.46 14.79
N ALA A 222 4.56 7.99 15.12
CA ALA A 222 5.83 7.31 14.87
C ALA A 222 5.91 5.98 15.65
N GLN A 223 6.19 4.90 14.95
CA GLN A 223 6.31 3.55 15.51
C GLN A 223 7.77 3.21 15.83
N GLY A 224 8.39 4.06 16.65
CA GLY A 224 9.79 3.97 17.04
C GLY A 224 10.73 4.88 16.22
N ASP A 225 12.02 4.64 16.41
CA ASP A 225 13.08 5.43 15.82
C ASP A 225 13.33 5.08 14.35
N VAL A 226 14.07 5.96 13.65
CA VAL A 226 14.58 5.70 12.30
C VAL A 226 15.46 4.44 12.30
N GLN A 227 15.21 3.51 11.39
CA GLN A 227 15.91 2.24 11.27
C GLN A 227 16.78 2.19 10.00
N VAL A 228 17.91 1.49 10.06
CA VAL A 228 18.72 1.21 8.86
C VAL A 228 17.92 0.30 7.93
N ASN A 229 17.75 0.73 6.68
CA ASN A 229 17.07 -0.04 5.65
C ASN A 229 17.66 0.29 4.28
N ASN A 230 18.30 -0.69 3.62
CA ASN A 230 18.88 -0.47 2.30
C ASN A 230 17.77 -0.24 1.26
N VAL A 231 17.73 0.95 0.67
CA VAL A 231 16.76 1.35 -0.36
C VAL A 231 17.44 1.88 -1.64
N THR A 232 18.70 1.53 -1.89
CA THR A 232 19.48 2.09 -3.02
C THR A 232 19.06 1.60 -4.41
N GLY A 233 18.21 0.57 -4.49
CA GLY A 233 17.88 -0.13 -5.73
C GLY A 233 16.96 0.64 -6.68
N GLN A 234 16.52 1.86 -6.31
CA GLN A 234 15.42 2.57 -6.97
C GLN A 234 14.20 1.64 -7.16
N GLY A 235 13.33 1.88 -8.12
CA GLY A 235 12.34 0.90 -8.56
C GLY A 235 10.89 1.32 -8.35
N GLN A 236 10.02 0.32 -8.29
CA GLN A 236 8.59 0.51 -8.50
C GLN A 236 7.78 0.26 -7.22
N TYR A 237 6.80 1.11 -6.97
CA TYR A 237 5.81 0.93 -5.91
C TYR A 237 4.62 0.14 -6.45
N HIS A 238 4.29 -0.95 -5.77
CA HIS A 238 3.20 -1.84 -6.11
C HIS A 238 2.16 -1.83 -4.99
N PHE A 239 0.89 -1.63 -5.35
CA PHE A 239 -0.25 -1.67 -4.45
C PHE A 239 -1.27 -2.69 -5.00
N GLY A 240 -1.49 -3.78 -4.27
CA GLY A 240 -2.39 -4.84 -4.73
C GLY A 240 -2.10 -6.16 -4.04
N LEU A 241 -2.34 -7.28 -4.72
CA LEU A 241 -2.11 -8.60 -4.14
C LEU A 241 -1.12 -9.39 -4.97
N LEU A 242 -0.02 -9.81 -4.34
CA LEU A 242 0.80 -10.96 -4.75
C LEU A 242 0.59 -12.09 -3.75
N LYS A 243 -0.14 -13.12 -4.15
CA LYS A 243 -0.34 -14.35 -3.35
C LYS A 243 0.64 -15.44 -3.78
N LYS A 244 1.45 -15.92 -2.84
CA LYS A 244 2.36 -17.06 -3.05
C LYS A 244 1.66 -18.41 -2.86
N PRO A 245 2.18 -19.51 -3.43
CA PRO A 245 1.64 -20.84 -3.20
C PRO A 245 2.11 -21.41 -1.86
N VAL A 246 1.45 -22.47 -1.40
CA VAL A 246 1.89 -23.27 -0.25
C VAL A 246 2.65 -24.52 -0.73
N GLY A 247 3.68 -24.92 0.01
CA GLY A 247 4.40 -26.18 -0.24
C GLY A 247 5.21 -26.23 -1.55
N GLY A 248 5.45 -25.08 -2.19
CA GLY A 248 6.29 -24.99 -3.38
C GLY A 248 7.75 -25.38 -3.10
N GLN A 249 8.39 -26.02 -4.07
CA GLN A 249 9.81 -26.40 -4.04
C GLN A 249 10.48 -25.89 -5.32
N GLY A 250 11.76 -25.51 -5.23
CA GLY A 250 12.49 -24.96 -6.38
C GLY A 250 11.93 -23.61 -6.83
N ASP A 251 11.57 -23.48 -8.11
CA ASP A 251 10.92 -22.28 -8.64
C ASP A 251 9.46 -22.21 -8.16
N ILE A 252 9.25 -21.52 -7.04
CA ILE A 252 7.93 -21.34 -6.44
C ILE A 252 6.97 -20.51 -7.31
N THR A 253 7.45 -19.79 -8.34
CA THR A 253 6.57 -19.06 -9.26
C THR A 253 5.78 -20.03 -10.16
N LYS A 254 6.26 -21.27 -10.29
CA LYS A 254 5.66 -22.33 -11.11
C LYS A 254 5.21 -23.54 -10.32
N ASN A 255 5.69 -23.69 -9.08
CA ASN A 255 5.45 -24.86 -8.24
C ASN A 255 4.78 -24.48 -6.91
N GLY A 256 3.90 -25.36 -6.44
CA GLY A 256 3.21 -25.25 -5.17
C GLY A 256 1.69 -25.26 -5.35
N PHE A 257 0.97 -25.29 -4.23
CA PHE A 257 -0.48 -25.37 -4.21
C PHE A 257 -1.12 -23.98 -4.23
N GLN A 258 -2.12 -23.82 -5.09
CA GLN A 258 -3.13 -22.76 -5.05
C GLN A 258 -4.51 -23.42 -5.01
N PRO A 259 -5.42 -23.01 -4.11
CA PRO A 259 -6.81 -23.44 -4.19
C PRO A 259 -7.46 -22.95 -5.49
N ALA A 260 -8.50 -23.63 -5.93
CA ALA A 260 -9.32 -23.24 -7.07
C ALA A 260 -10.57 -22.48 -6.62
N GLY A 261 -11.13 -21.68 -7.51
CA GLY A 261 -12.34 -20.88 -7.25
C GLY A 261 -12.09 -19.74 -6.27
N ILE A 262 -10.87 -19.17 -6.24
CA ILE A 262 -10.59 -18.06 -5.33
C ILE A 262 -11.23 -16.75 -5.83
N ASP A 263 -11.66 -15.95 -4.87
CA ASP A 263 -12.07 -14.55 -5.04
C ASP A 263 -11.66 -13.83 -3.75
N GLU A 264 -10.50 -13.15 -3.81
CA GLU A 264 -9.84 -12.59 -2.63
C GLU A 264 -9.43 -11.16 -2.92
N ALA A 265 -9.67 -10.24 -1.99
CA ALA A 265 -9.39 -8.82 -2.18
C ALA A 265 -8.91 -8.12 -0.92
N VAL A 266 -8.26 -6.98 -1.13
CA VAL A 266 -7.97 -5.97 -0.10
C VAL A 266 -8.36 -4.60 -0.63
N ILE A 267 -8.69 -3.71 0.29
CA ILE A 267 -9.15 -2.35 -0.02
C ILE A 267 -8.02 -1.38 0.30
N TYR A 268 -7.69 -0.52 -0.66
CA TYR A 268 -6.73 0.57 -0.51
C TYR A 268 -7.44 1.92 -0.46
N SER A 269 -6.85 2.84 0.27
CA SER A 269 -7.23 4.26 0.34
C SER A 269 -6.00 5.09 0.69
N GLY A 270 -6.05 6.41 0.50
CA GLY A 270 -4.97 7.32 0.93
C GLY A 270 -3.61 7.00 0.31
N VAL A 271 -3.55 6.48 -0.92
CA VAL A 271 -2.29 6.12 -1.59
C VAL A 271 -1.67 7.37 -2.22
N PHE A 272 -0.59 7.89 -1.64
CA PHE A 272 0.15 9.01 -2.22
C PHE A 272 1.58 9.01 -1.68
N GLN A 273 2.46 9.81 -2.30
CA GLN A 273 3.81 9.98 -1.80
C GLN A 273 4.16 11.46 -1.73
N GLU A 274 4.76 11.86 -0.63
CA GLU A 274 5.25 13.20 -0.39
C GLU A 274 6.74 13.31 -0.69
N ASP A 275 7.15 14.46 -1.22
CA ASP A 275 8.53 14.88 -1.21
C ASP A 275 8.90 15.45 0.16
N SER A 276 9.58 14.63 0.96
CA SER A 276 9.92 14.93 2.35
C SER A 276 11.37 15.41 2.51
N ALA A 277 12.03 15.84 1.42
CA ALA A 277 13.41 16.33 1.45
C ALA A 277 13.64 17.52 2.41
N ASN A 278 12.60 18.30 2.71
CA ASN A 278 12.64 19.41 3.67
C ASN A 278 12.13 19.02 5.08
N GLY A 279 11.87 17.73 5.33
CA GLY A 279 11.30 17.23 6.58
C GLY A 279 9.77 17.38 6.69
N CYS A 280 9.07 17.78 5.62
CA CYS A 280 7.61 17.81 5.61
C CYS A 280 7.03 16.39 5.54
N ILE A 281 6.13 16.09 6.48
CA ILE A 281 5.34 14.86 6.52
C ILE A 281 3.94 15.23 7.02
N SER A 282 2.90 14.79 6.30
CA SER A 282 1.52 14.94 6.77
C SER A 282 1.17 13.81 7.74
N LEU A 283 1.00 14.13 9.03
CA LEU A 283 0.69 13.13 10.08
C LEU A 283 -0.76 13.18 10.55
N ALA A 284 -1.45 14.30 10.35
CA ALA A 284 -2.84 14.49 10.73
C ALA A 284 -3.67 14.76 9.46
N PRO A 285 -4.84 14.12 9.33
CA PRO A 285 -5.79 14.37 8.25
C PRO A 285 -6.57 15.69 8.41
#